data_AF-X1I1T4-F1
#
_entry.id   AF-X1I1T4-F1
#
_cell.length_a   1.000
_cell.length_b   1.000
_cell.length_c   1.000
_cell.angle_alpha   90.00
_cell.angle_beta   90.00
_cell.angle_gamma   90.00
#
_symmetry.space_group_name_H-M   'P 1'
#
loop_
_entity.id
_entity.type
_entity.pdbx_description
1 polymer ?
#
loop_
_entity_poly.entity_id
_entity_poly.type
_entity_poly.pdbx_seq_one_letter_code
_entity_poly.pdbx_strand_id
1 'polypeptide(L)'
;NIVDTIFVGKGVGYLAIAALSIVLPIQLIIIGIGTMTGVGSASIVSRALGRNRKDIAQNVFGNAVVLNFLISAFCTILIYIFMDKCLVFFGASAQVLPYARDYTSIILIGFIFFSFSISSNNYIRAEGNPRAAMYVMAIGAIINIILDPIFIFVFGMGIKGAAVATVISQVISSMYVIFYILFGGSIFRLNVSIFKIKFSVMKEILSLGFPSFIRSAMASVITLIFNKLLLFYGSDMYIAIMGIGLRMISMIQMPLIGITQGFSTIVGFNYGAKLYPRVKKVLRMAVVWTVIIAGVG
;
A
#
# COMPACT_ATOMS: atom_id res chain seq x y z
N ASN A 1 -8.68 -6.10 -5.64
CA ASN A 1 -9.73 -5.20 -5.09
C ASN A 1 -11.06 -5.18 -5.85
N ILE A 2 -11.18 -4.56 -7.04
CA ILE A 2 -12.48 -4.55 -7.77
C ILE A 2 -12.87 -5.97 -8.17
N VAL A 3 -11.91 -6.69 -8.74
CA VAL A 3 -12.04 -8.08 -9.19
C VAL A 3 -12.38 -9.01 -8.02
N ASP A 4 -11.68 -8.89 -6.89
CA ASP A 4 -11.92 -9.70 -5.69
C ASP A 4 -13.33 -9.46 -5.16
N THR A 5 -13.81 -8.20 -5.16
CA THR A 5 -15.17 -7.93 -4.70
C THR A 5 -16.22 -8.53 -5.64
N ILE A 6 -15.95 -8.57 -6.94
CA ILE A 6 -16.84 -9.21 -7.93
C ILE A 6 -16.87 -10.72 -7.70
N PHE A 7 -15.71 -11.36 -7.53
CA PHE A 7 -15.62 -12.81 -7.34
C PHE A 7 -16.16 -13.26 -6.00
N VAL A 8 -15.83 -12.56 -4.90
CA VAL A 8 -16.37 -12.84 -3.57
C VAL A 8 -17.87 -12.59 -3.53
N GLY A 9 -18.35 -11.51 -4.16
CA GLY A 9 -19.77 -11.21 -4.25
C GLY A 9 -20.56 -12.27 -5.01
N LYS A 10 -20.03 -12.78 -6.13
CA LYS A 10 -20.67 -13.85 -6.92
C LYS A 10 -20.51 -15.25 -6.30
N GLY A 11 -19.39 -15.53 -5.64
CA GLY A 11 -19.05 -16.87 -5.15
C GLY A 11 -19.46 -17.17 -3.72
N VAL A 12 -19.66 -16.15 -2.87
CA VAL A 12 -19.96 -16.33 -1.44
C VAL A 12 -21.22 -15.59 -1.01
N GLY A 13 -21.46 -14.39 -1.57
CA GLY A 13 -22.64 -13.58 -1.29
C GLY A 13 -22.36 -12.36 -0.41
N TYR A 14 -23.44 -11.67 -0.04
CA TYR A 14 -23.38 -10.32 0.54
C TYR A 14 -22.65 -10.23 1.89
N LEU A 15 -22.72 -11.26 2.74
CA LEU A 15 -22.02 -11.31 4.03
C LEU A 15 -20.49 -11.23 3.86
N ALA A 16 -19.96 -11.86 2.80
CA ALA A 16 -18.53 -11.80 2.51
C ALA A 16 -18.11 -10.43 1.98
N ILE A 17 -18.97 -9.75 1.20
CA ILE A 17 -18.73 -8.36 0.79
C ILE A 17 -18.71 -7.44 2.02
N ALA A 18 -19.65 -7.62 2.96
CA ALA A 18 -19.68 -6.86 4.21
C ALA A 18 -18.40 -7.07 5.03
N ALA A 19 -17.93 -8.32 5.12
CA ALA A 19 -16.66 -8.65 5.79
C ALA A 19 -15.47 -7.91 5.15
N LEU A 20 -15.35 -7.89 3.82
CA LEU A 20 -14.29 -7.15 3.12
C LEU A 20 -14.33 -5.65 3.45
N SER A 21 -15.52 -5.05 3.52
CA SER A 21 -15.71 -3.63 3.86
C SER A 21 -15.30 -3.29 5.30
N ILE A 22 -15.51 -4.20 6.25
CA ILE A 22 -15.09 -4.03 7.66
C ILE A 22 -13.57 -4.20 7.81
N VAL A 23 -12.94 -5.03 6.98
CA VAL A 23 -11.49 -5.25 7.01
C VAL A 23 -10.72 -4.15 6.28
N LEU A 24 -11.36 -3.39 5.38
CA LEU A 24 -10.73 -2.30 4.63
C LEU A 24 -10.02 -1.24 5.51
N PRO A 25 -10.61 -0.71 6.59
CA PRO A 25 -9.90 0.17 7.53
C PRO A 25 -8.59 -0.40 8.07
N ILE A 26 -8.55 -1.71 8.36
CA ILE A 26 -7.34 -2.41 8.80
C ILE A 26 -6.31 -2.37 7.68
N GLN A 27 -6.70 -2.75 6.45
CA GLN A 27 -5.82 -2.71 5.28
C GLN A 27 -5.24 -1.31 5.01
N LEU A 28 -6.02 -0.24 5.19
CA LEU A 28 -5.57 1.14 5.03
C LEU A 28 -4.46 1.51 6.02
N ILE A 29 -4.49 0.98 7.25
CA ILE A 29 -3.42 1.19 8.23
C ILE A 29 -2.11 0.56 7.73
N ILE A 30 -2.14 -0.63 7.14
CA ILE A 30 -0.94 -1.31 6.60
C ILE A 30 -0.41 -0.61 5.36
N ILE A 31 -1.31 -0.16 4.47
CA ILE A 31 -0.92 0.71 3.36
C ILE A 31 -0.24 1.97 3.91
N GLY A 32 -0.76 2.53 5.01
CA GLY A 32 -0.14 3.61 5.77
C GLY A 32 1.29 3.30 6.20
N ILE A 33 1.55 2.13 6.77
CA ILE A 33 2.88 1.70 7.21
C ILE A 33 3.84 1.60 6.02
N GLY A 34 3.44 0.88 4.95
CA GLY A 34 4.29 0.71 3.77
C GLY A 34 4.57 2.02 3.03
N THR A 35 3.57 2.91 2.97
CA THR A 35 3.77 4.25 2.38
C THR A 35 4.58 5.18 3.28
N MET A 36 4.48 5.07 4.60
CA MET A 36 5.31 5.82 5.54
C MET A 36 6.79 5.50 5.34
N THR A 37 7.14 4.22 5.43
CA THR A 37 8.54 3.82 5.26
C THR A 37 9.02 4.04 3.85
N GLY A 38 8.17 3.83 2.84
CA GLY A 38 8.50 3.99 1.42
C GLY A 38 8.68 5.44 0.97
N VAL A 39 7.75 6.34 1.30
CA VAL A 39 7.84 7.76 0.92
C VAL A 39 8.97 8.45 1.68
N GLY A 40 9.09 8.16 2.99
CA GLY A 40 10.13 8.73 3.84
C GLY A 40 11.52 8.37 3.35
N SER A 41 11.75 7.10 3.04
CA SER A 41 13.03 6.64 2.50
C SER A 41 13.29 7.10 1.07
N ALA A 42 12.29 7.05 0.18
CA ALA A 42 12.40 7.49 -1.22
C ALA A 42 12.87 8.95 -1.29
N SER A 43 12.33 9.79 -0.42
CA SER A 43 12.73 11.20 -0.29
C SER A 43 14.22 11.35 0.03
N ILE A 44 14.75 10.58 0.99
CA ILE A 44 16.16 10.60 1.37
C ILE A 44 17.04 10.02 0.24
N VAL A 45 16.62 8.89 -0.35
CA VAL A 45 17.29 8.22 -1.46
C VAL A 45 17.42 9.16 -2.66
N SER A 46 16.34 9.78 -3.14
CA SER A 46 16.40 10.69 -4.29
C SER A 46 17.31 11.89 -4.01
N ARG A 47 17.27 12.47 -2.79
CA ARG A 47 18.22 13.55 -2.40
C ARG A 47 19.66 13.07 -2.37
N ALA A 48 19.93 11.86 -1.87
CA ALA A 48 21.27 11.29 -1.80
C ALA A 48 21.83 11.00 -3.19
N LEU A 49 21.01 10.44 -4.09
CA LEU A 49 21.38 10.18 -5.49
C LEU A 49 21.62 11.47 -6.27
N GLY A 50 20.83 12.51 -6.04
CA GLY A 50 21.09 13.85 -6.59
C GLY A 50 22.43 14.44 -6.15
N ARG A 51 22.91 14.07 -4.95
CA ARG A 51 24.26 14.41 -4.44
C ARG A 51 25.35 13.43 -4.85
N ASN A 52 25.03 12.44 -5.69
CA ASN A 52 25.91 11.34 -6.07
C ASN A 52 26.44 10.50 -4.88
N ARG A 53 25.69 10.45 -3.76
CA ARG A 53 26.01 9.70 -2.53
C ARG A 53 25.27 8.36 -2.50
N LYS A 54 25.71 7.41 -3.33
CA LYS A 54 25.10 6.07 -3.46
C LYS A 54 25.22 5.25 -2.17
N ASP A 55 26.29 5.45 -1.42
CA ASP A 55 26.55 4.86 -0.10
C ASP A 55 25.46 5.21 0.92
N ILE A 56 25.02 6.47 0.95
CA ILE A 56 23.95 6.94 1.82
C ILE A 56 22.62 6.30 1.38
N ALA A 57 22.32 6.31 0.08
CA ALA A 57 21.10 5.71 -0.46
C ALA A 57 20.99 4.22 -0.09
N GLN A 58 22.10 3.47 -0.17
CA GLN A 58 22.14 2.05 0.17
C GLN A 58 21.94 1.79 1.67
N ASN A 59 22.55 2.61 2.55
CA ASN A 59 22.32 2.52 3.99
C ASN A 59 20.86 2.83 4.37
N VAL A 60 20.24 3.82 3.72
CA VAL A 60 18.85 4.19 3.94
C VAL A 60 17.92 3.06 3.53
N PHE A 61 18.19 2.41 2.38
CA PHE A 61 17.40 1.26 1.92
C PHE A 61 17.36 0.14 2.99
N GLY A 62 18.52 -0.31 3.46
CA GLY A 62 18.57 -1.38 4.47
C GLY A 62 17.88 -1.00 5.78
N ASN A 63 18.08 0.23 6.27
CA ASN A 63 17.41 0.73 7.47
C ASN A 63 15.89 0.80 7.30
N ALA A 64 15.41 1.19 6.12
CA ALA A 64 14.00 1.31 5.86
C ALA A 64 13.32 -0.06 5.71
N VAL A 65 14.01 -1.08 5.16
CA VAL A 65 13.53 -2.47 5.15
C VAL A 65 13.38 -3.01 6.57
N VAL A 66 14.40 -2.82 7.42
CA VAL A 66 14.34 -3.23 8.84
C VAL A 66 13.22 -2.50 9.56
N LEU A 67 13.11 -1.18 9.38
CA LEU A 67 12.06 -0.37 10.00
C LEU A 67 10.67 -0.84 9.58
N ASN A 68 10.45 -1.07 8.28
CA ASN A 68 9.18 -1.59 7.75
C ASN A 68 8.85 -2.95 8.34
N PHE A 69 9.82 -3.86 8.43
CA PHE A 69 9.63 -5.17 9.03
C PHE A 69 9.24 -5.07 10.51
N LEU A 70 9.96 -4.27 11.31
CA LEU A 70 9.69 -4.10 12.73
C LEU A 70 8.28 -3.54 12.98
N ILE A 71 7.89 -2.48 12.27
CA ILE A 71 6.58 -1.85 12.44
C ILE A 71 5.46 -2.78 11.95
N SER A 72 5.64 -3.42 10.78
CA SER A 72 4.64 -4.33 10.23
C SER A 72 4.45 -5.56 11.12
N ALA A 73 5.54 -6.16 11.61
CA ALA A 73 5.49 -7.31 12.52
C ALA A 73 4.80 -6.94 13.84
N PHE A 74 5.16 -5.80 14.44
CA PHE A 74 4.51 -5.31 15.65
C PHE A 74 3.00 -5.10 15.45
N CYS A 75 2.60 -4.44 14.35
CA CYS A 75 1.19 -4.24 14.03
C CYS A 75 0.45 -5.55 13.74
N THR A 76 1.05 -6.49 13.01
CA THR A 76 0.48 -7.81 12.75
C THR A 76 0.22 -8.57 14.06
N ILE A 77 1.20 -8.60 14.97
CA ILE A 77 1.05 -9.26 16.28
C ILE A 77 -0.08 -8.60 17.08
N LEU A 78 -0.11 -7.27 17.12
CA LEU A 78 -1.13 -6.53 17.85
C LEU A 78 -2.54 -6.80 17.30
N ILE A 79 -2.72 -6.73 15.99
CA ILE A 79 -4.02 -7.01 15.33
C ILE A 79 -4.42 -8.47 15.53
N TYR A 80 -3.47 -9.41 15.50
CA TYR A 80 -3.77 -10.82 15.71
C TYR A 80 -4.27 -11.10 17.14
N ILE A 81 -3.61 -10.53 18.16
CA ILE A 81 -4.01 -10.69 19.57
C ILE A 81 -5.39 -10.08 19.84
N PHE A 82 -5.67 -8.92 19.25
CA PHE A 82 -6.92 -8.19 19.48
C PHE A 82 -7.94 -8.34 18.33
N MET A 83 -7.81 -9.37 17.49
CA MET A 83 -8.52 -9.49 16.21
C MET A 83 -10.02 -9.29 16.33
N ASP A 84 -10.69 -10.06 17.18
CA ASP A 84 -12.14 -9.99 17.33
C ASP A 84 -12.58 -8.60 17.85
N LYS A 85 -11.85 -8.03 18.81
CA LYS A 85 -12.12 -6.68 19.33
C LYS A 85 -11.92 -5.60 18.26
N CYS A 86 -10.88 -5.71 17.45
CA CYS A 86 -10.64 -4.82 16.33
C CYS A 86 -11.76 -4.91 15.30
N LEU A 87 -12.15 -6.12 14.89
CA LEU A 87 -13.21 -6.33 13.91
C LEU A 87 -14.55 -5.78 14.40
N VAL A 88 -14.92 -6.03 15.66
CA VAL A 88 -16.13 -5.46 16.26
C VAL A 88 -16.03 -3.94 16.37
N PHE A 89 -14.88 -3.39 16.76
CA PHE A 89 -14.66 -1.94 16.80
C PHE A 89 -14.88 -1.28 15.43
N PHE A 90 -14.44 -1.95 14.35
CA PHE A 90 -14.63 -1.54 12.96
C PHE A 90 -16.04 -1.81 12.40
N GLY A 91 -16.95 -2.40 13.19
CA GLY A 91 -18.36 -2.55 12.85
C GLY A 91 -18.80 -3.97 12.46
N ALA A 92 -18.03 -5.01 12.77
CA ALA A 92 -18.46 -6.39 12.55
C ALA A 92 -19.68 -6.75 13.42
N SER A 93 -20.78 -7.13 12.78
CA SER A 93 -21.92 -7.77 13.45
C SER A 93 -21.63 -9.24 13.77
N ALA A 94 -22.44 -9.86 14.61
CA ALA A 94 -22.28 -11.27 14.98
C ALA A 94 -22.30 -12.22 13.75
N GLN A 95 -23.04 -11.87 12.70
CA GLN A 95 -23.13 -12.66 11.47
C GLN A 95 -21.92 -12.46 10.54
N VAL A 96 -21.31 -11.27 10.55
CA VAL A 96 -20.19 -10.93 9.65
C VAL A 96 -18.84 -11.24 10.29
N LEU A 97 -18.75 -11.23 11.62
CA LEU A 97 -17.52 -11.46 12.37
C LEU A 97 -16.79 -12.75 11.99
N PRO A 98 -17.45 -13.92 11.80
CA PRO A 98 -16.77 -15.13 11.36
C PRO A 98 -16.08 -14.98 10.00
N TYR A 99 -16.76 -14.39 9.02
CA TYR A 99 -16.20 -14.14 7.68
C TYR A 99 -15.04 -13.15 7.72
N ALA A 100 -15.18 -12.07 8.49
CA ALA A 100 -14.13 -11.06 8.66
C ALA A 100 -12.89 -11.66 9.34
N ARG A 101 -13.09 -12.49 10.38
CA ARG A 101 -12.02 -13.20 11.08
C ARG A 101 -11.29 -14.18 10.16
N ASP A 102 -12.04 -14.98 9.41
CA ASP A 102 -11.49 -15.93 8.44
C ASP A 102 -10.63 -15.23 7.38
N TYR A 103 -11.08 -14.09 6.88
CA TYR A 103 -10.33 -13.29 5.92
C TYR A 103 -9.10 -12.62 6.55
N THR A 104 -9.26 -11.92 7.68
CA THR A 104 -8.18 -11.17 8.34
C THR A 104 -7.07 -12.06 8.86
N SER A 105 -7.39 -13.24 9.42
CA SER A 105 -6.40 -14.17 9.95
C SER A 105 -5.38 -14.62 8.89
N ILE A 106 -5.84 -14.87 7.67
CA ILE A 106 -4.98 -15.24 6.54
C ILE A 106 -4.22 -14.01 6.05
N ILE A 107 -4.91 -12.89 5.87
CA ILE A 107 -4.32 -11.68 5.30
C ILE A 107 -3.22 -11.06 6.18
N LEU A 108 -3.32 -11.21 7.50
CA LEU A 108 -2.30 -10.77 8.46
C LEU A 108 -0.91 -11.35 8.17
N ILE A 109 -0.87 -12.60 7.65
CA ILE A 109 0.37 -13.26 7.25
C ILE A 109 1.00 -12.53 6.05
N GLY A 110 0.16 -12.04 5.13
CA GLY A 110 0.59 -11.27 3.96
C GLY A 110 1.02 -9.83 4.27
N PHE A 111 0.64 -9.26 5.41
CA PHE A 111 0.88 -7.85 5.72
C PHE A 111 2.35 -7.43 5.64
N ILE A 112 3.26 -8.27 6.10
CA ILE A 112 4.70 -7.98 6.06
C ILE A 112 5.16 -7.88 4.60
N PHE A 113 4.75 -8.82 3.76
CA PHE A 113 5.08 -8.83 2.33
C PHE A 113 4.42 -7.67 1.59
N PHE A 114 3.16 -7.37 1.89
CA PHE A 114 2.44 -6.27 1.27
C PHE A 114 3.06 -4.91 1.60
N SER A 115 3.33 -4.67 2.89
CA SER A 115 3.97 -3.44 3.33
C SER A 115 5.38 -3.32 2.73
N PHE A 116 6.14 -4.41 2.71
CA PHE A 116 7.43 -4.47 2.04
C PHE A 116 7.34 -4.18 0.55
N SER A 117 6.36 -4.74 -0.18
CA SER A 117 6.15 -4.46 -1.59
C SER A 117 5.82 -3.00 -1.83
N ILE A 118 4.90 -2.40 -1.07
CA ILE A 118 4.55 -0.97 -1.17
C ILE A 118 5.77 -0.10 -0.88
N SER A 119 6.48 -0.38 0.22
CA SER A 119 7.67 0.36 0.61
C SER A 119 8.69 0.27 -0.52
N SER A 120 9.07 -0.96 -0.90
CA SER A 120 10.08 -1.28 -1.93
C SER A 120 9.78 -0.60 -3.26
N ASN A 121 8.51 -0.55 -3.63
CA ASN A 121 8.05 0.09 -4.84
C ASN A 121 8.37 1.61 -4.87
N ASN A 122 8.30 2.30 -3.72
CA ASN A 122 8.68 3.71 -3.64
C ASN A 122 10.20 3.91 -3.83
N TYR A 123 11.06 3.02 -3.32
CA TYR A 123 12.52 3.14 -3.54
C TYR A 123 12.91 2.87 -4.99
N ILE A 124 12.30 1.85 -5.63
CA ILE A 124 12.57 1.51 -7.03
C ILE A 124 12.21 2.71 -7.94
N ARG A 125 11.14 3.45 -7.62
CA ARG A 125 10.86 4.72 -8.28
C ARG A 125 11.94 5.76 -7.97
N ALA A 126 12.33 5.89 -6.70
CA ALA A 126 13.30 6.88 -6.23
C ALA A 126 14.70 6.76 -6.86
N GLU A 127 15.12 5.54 -7.24
CA GLU A 127 16.36 5.28 -7.99
C GLU A 127 16.25 5.59 -9.48
N GLY A 128 15.05 5.88 -9.99
CA GLY A 128 14.81 6.27 -11.37
C GLY A 128 14.31 5.15 -12.29
N ASN A 129 13.86 4.01 -11.76
CA ASN A 129 13.32 2.91 -12.57
C ASN A 129 11.79 2.73 -12.38
N PRO A 130 10.96 3.65 -12.92
CA PRO A 130 9.51 3.54 -12.79
C PRO A 130 8.91 2.30 -13.48
N ARG A 131 9.60 1.72 -14.48
CA ARG A 131 9.16 0.49 -15.16
C ARG A 131 9.26 -0.72 -14.23
N ALA A 132 10.39 -0.87 -13.53
CA ALA A 132 10.53 -1.92 -12.53
C ALA A 132 9.49 -1.79 -11.41
N ALA A 133 9.22 -0.56 -10.94
CA ALA A 133 8.17 -0.31 -9.97
C ALA A 133 6.76 -0.64 -10.52
N MET A 134 6.50 -0.39 -11.79
CA MET A 134 5.25 -0.77 -12.45
C MET A 134 5.08 -2.30 -12.48
N TYR A 135 6.13 -3.05 -12.82
CA TYR A 135 6.10 -4.50 -12.86
C TYR A 135 5.79 -5.13 -11.50
N VAL A 136 6.34 -4.59 -10.39
CA VAL A 136 6.01 -5.04 -9.02
C VAL A 136 4.50 -5.04 -8.76
N MET A 137 3.80 -3.98 -9.16
CA MET A 137 2.35 -3.86 -8.96
C MET A 137 1.56 -4.69 -9.98
N ALA A 138 1.99 -4.70 -11.24
CA ALA A 138 1.33 -5.43 -12.31
C ALA A 138 1.35 -6.94 -12.09
N ILE A 139 2.51 -7.50 -11.71
CA ILE A 139 2.66 -8.93 -11.42
C ILE A 139 1.70 -9.34 -10.30
N GLY A 140 1.68 -8.61 -9.18
CA GLY A 140 0.77 -8.91 -8.06
C GLY A 140 -0.70 -8.84 -8.46
N ALA A 141 -1.09 -7.81 -9.22
CA ALA A 141 -2.46 -7.67 -9.69
C ALA A 141 -2.87 -8.79 -10.65
N ILE A 142 -2.02 -9.13 -11.63
CA ILE A 142 -2.31 -10.19 -12.61
C ILE A 142 -2.44 -11.55 -11.91
N ILE A 143 -1.51 -11.87 -11.02
CA ILE A 143 -1.56 -13.13 -10.27
C ILE A 143 -2.81 -13.18 -9.40
N ASN A 144 -3.18 -12.07 -8.75
CA ASN A 144 -4.38 -12.03 -7.92
C ASN A 144 -5.65 -12.25 -8.75
N ILE A 145 -5.76 -11.62 -9.92
CA ILE A 145 -6.88 -11.81 -10.85
C ILE A 145 -7.01 -13.27 -11.31
N ILE A 146 -5.88 -13.97 -11.50
CA ILE A 146 -5.87 -15.38 -11.92
C ILE A 146 -6.20 -16.31 -10.74
N LEU A 147 -5.60 -16.06 -9.58
CA LEU A 147 -5.73 -16.94 -8.41
C LEU A 147 -7.10 -16.82 -7.73
N ASP A 148 -7.71 -15.65 -7.70
CA ASP A 148 -9.03 -15.42 -7.08
C ASP A 148 -10.09 -16.43 -7.57
N PRO A 149 -10.40 -16.55 -8.88
CA PRO A 149 -11.44 -17.48 -9.32
C PRO A 149 -11.05 -18.96 -9.10
N ILE A 150 -9.76 -19.28 -9.13
CA ILE A 150 -9.27 -20.63 -8.84
C ILE A 150 -9.57 -20.99 -7.38
N PHE A 151 -9.18 -20.14 -6.43
CA PHE A 151 -9.39 -20.43 -5.01
C PHE A 151 -10.86 -20.27 -4.57
N ILE A 152 -11.59 -19.33 -5.15
CA ILE A 152 -12.99 -19.07 -4.79
C ILE A 152 -13.92 -20.14 -5.37
N PHE A 153 -13.81 -20.44 -6.68
CA PHE A 153 -14.78 -21.31 -7.37
C PHE A 153 -14.28 -22.75 -7.54
N VAL A 154 -13.01 -22.96 -7.92
CA VAL A 154 -12.51 -24.31 -8.20
C VAL A 154 -12.25 -25.07 -6.90
N PHE A 155 -11.57 -24.44 -5.95
CA PHE A 155 -11.31 -25.03 -4.63
C PHE A 155 -12.44 -24.81 -3.60
N GLY A 156 -13.45 -24.01 -3.94
CA GLY A 156 -14.61 -23.77 -3.06
C GLY A 156 -14.24 -23.11 -1.72
N MET A 157 -13.11 -22.41 -1.61
CA MET A 157 -12.62 -21.85 -0.35
C MET A 157 -13.33 -20.54 0.05
N GLY A 158 -14.27 -20.04 -0.77
CA GLY A 158 -15.02 -18.83 -0.52
C GLY A 158 -14.13 -17.62 -0.17
N ILE A 159 -14.45 -16.91 0.91
CA ILE A 159 -13.72 -15.70 1.32
C ILE A 159 -12.27 -16.01 1.75
N LYS A 160 -11.99 -17.20 2.29
CA LYS A 160 -10.63 -17.65 2.59
C LYS A 160 -9.80 -17.77 1.33
N GLY A 161 -10.42 -18.25 0.25
CA GLY A 161 -9.78 -18.35 -1.06
C GLY A 161 -9.29 -17.01 -1.58
N ALA A 162 -10.12 -15.97 -1.47
CA ALA A 162 -9.74 -14.60 -1.83
C ALA A 162 -8.56 -14.08 -0.98
N ALA A 163 -8.57 -14.35 0.33
CA ALA A 163 -7.46 -13.98 1.21
C ALA A 163 -6.15 -14.68 0.82
N VAL A 164 -6.20 -16.00 0.56
CA VAL A 164 -5.03 -16.80 0.15
C VAL A 164 -4.48 -16.31 -1.18
N ALA A 165 -5.33 -16.10 -2.18
CA ALA A 165 -4.95 -15.55 -3.48
C ALA A 165 -4.24 -14.20 -3.32
N THR A 166 -4.77 -13.32 -2.47
CA THR A 166 -4.17 -12.02 -2.17
C THR A 166 -2.79 -12.15 -1.54
N VAL A 167 -2.63 -13.02 -0.52
CA VAL A 167 -1.34 -13.23 0.16
C VAL A 167 -0.30 -13.81 -0.79
N ILE A 168 -0.67 -14.80 -1.62
CA ILE A 168 0.25 -15.39 -2.61
C ILE A 168 0.72 -14.32 -3.60
N SER A 169 -0.19 -13.48 -4.09
CA SER A 169 0.16 -12.37 -4.99
C SER A 169 1.10 -11.35 -4.35
N GLN A 170 0.90 -11.03 -3.06
CA GLN A 170 1.79 -10.15 -2.31
C GLN A 170 3.18 -10.76 -2.13
N VAL A 171 3.24 -12.06 -1.81
CA VAL A 171 4.50 -12.80 -1.71
C VAL A 171 5.22 -12.78 -3.05
N ILE A 172 4.55 -13.08 -4.16
CA ILE A 172 5.21 -13.09 -5.48
C ILE A 172 5.66 -11.68 -5.90
N SER A 173 4.87 -10.64 -5.63
CA SER A 173 5.31 -9.24 -5.81
C SER A 173 6.55 -8.91 -4.98
N SER A 174 6.63 -9.38 -3.74
CA SER A 174 7.81 -9.18 -2.88
C SER A 174 9.04 -9.96 -3.38
N MET A 175 8.85 -11.17 -3.91
CA MET A 175 9.92 -11.96 -4.53
C MET A 175 10.44 -11.27 -5.79
N TYR A 176 9.56 -10.68 -6.61
CA TYR A 176 9.97 -9.90 -7.78
C TYR A 176 10.81 -8.68 -7.38
N VAL A 177 10.46 -7.98 -6.29
CA VAL A 177 11.29 -6.90 -5.75
C VAL A 177 12.69 -7.40 -5.42
N ILE A 178 12.81 -8.52 -4.70
CA ILE A 178 14.11 -9.10 -4.31
C ILE A 178 14.90 -9.50 -5.56
N PHE A 179 14.25 -10.16 -6.51
CA PHE A 179 14.84 -10.53 -7.80
C PHE A 179 15.36 -9.31 -8.56
N TYR A 180 14.57 -8.24 -8.65
CA TYR A 180 14.98 -7.00 -9.30
C TYR A 180 16.20 -6.35 -8.61
N ILE A 181 16.24 -6.35 -7.28
CA ILE A 181 17.38 -5.80 -6.54
C ILE A 181 18.65 -6.63 -6.77
N LEU A 182 18.54 -7.97 -6.81
CA LEU A 182 19.69 -8.85 -7.01
C LEU A 182 20.20 -8.89 -8.46
N PHE A 183 19.30 -8.95 -9.43
CA PHE A 183 19.63 -9.26 -10.83
C PHE A 183 19.19 -8.19 -11.83
N GLY A 184 18.28 -7.29 -11.44
CA GLY A 184 17.67 -6.30 -12.33
C GLY A 184 18.44 -5.00 -12.50
N GLY A 185 19.69 -4.93 -12.03
CA GLY A 185 20.55 -3.74 -12.17
C GLY A 185 20.19 -2.59 -11.24
N SER A 186 19.50 -2.85 -10.12
CA SER A 186 19.26 -1.85 -9.09
C SER A 186 20.58 -1.27 -8.56
N ILE A 187 20.54 0.00 -8.15
CA ILE A 187 21.69 0.63 -7.48
C ILE A 187 21.95 0.02 -6.09
N PHE A 188 20.96 -0.66 -5.51
CA PHE A 188 21.05 -1.25 -4.19
C PHE A 188 21.69 -2.64 -4.27
N ARG A 189 22.71 -2.87 -3.45
CA ARG A 189 23.30 -4.20 -3.29
C ARG A 189 22.91 -4.78 -1.94
N LEU A 190 22.32 -5.98 -1.95
CA LEU A 190 21.99 -6.71 -0.74
C LEU A 190 23.28 -7.25 -0.11
N ASN A 191 23.69 -6.63 1.00
CA ASN A 191 24.79 -7.09 1.84
C ASN A 191 24.33 -7.00 3.30
N VAL A 192 24.69 -7.96 4.14
CA VAL A 192 24.32 -7.97 5.57
C VAL A 192 24.69 -6.65 6.26
N SER A 193 25.77 -5.99 5.82
CA SER A 193 26.23 -4.71 6.37
C SER A 193 25.24 -3.54 6.21
N ILE A 194 24.34 -3.57 5.22
CA ILE A 194 23.38 -2.47 4.97
C ILE A 194 22.18 -2.51 5.92
N PHE A 195 21.94 -3.65 6.57
CA PHE A 195 20.87 -3.82 7.57
C PHE A 195 21.27 -3.33 8.97
N LYS A 196 22.46 -2.72 9.13
CA LYS A 196 22.87 -2.10 10.38
C LYS A 196 21.92 -0.96 10.76
N ILE A 197 21.26 -1.12 11.90
CA ILE A 197 20.30 -0.18 12.45
C ILE A 197 21.01 1.13 12.82
N LYS A 198 20.57 2.22 12.21
CA LYS A 198 20.98 3.59 12.49
C LYS A 198 19.75 4.38 12.88
N PHE A 199 19.58 4.60 14.18
CA PHE A 199 18.39 5.26 14.74
C PHE A 199 18.15 6.66 14.15
N SER A 200 19.20 7.41 13.85
CA SER A 200 19.10 8.72 13.19
C SER A 200 18.44 8.63 11.81
N VAL A 201 18.81 7.62 11.01
CA VAL A 201 18.25 7.38 9.68
C VAL A 201 16.79 6.94 9.78
N MET A 202 16.48 6.03 10.71
CA MET A 202 15.10 5.60 10.96
C MET A 202 14.19 6.75 11.38
N LYS A 203 14.68 7.65 12.26
CA LYS A 203 13.94 8.83 12.69
C LYS A 203 13.67 9.79 11.54
N GLU A 204 14.63 10.00 10.64
CA GLU A 204 14.42 10.82 9.44
C GLU A 204 13.39 10.19 8.49
N ILE A 205 13.47 8.86 8.26
CA ILE A 205 12.48 8.13 7.44
C ILE A 205 11.08 8.30 8.04
N LEU A 206 10.93 8.09 9.34
CA LEU A 206 9.64 8.26 10.01
C LEU A 206 9.15 9.70 9.90
N SER A 207 9.99 10.70 10.19
CA SER A 207 9.58 12.11 10.13
C SER A 207 9.08 12.53 8.74
N LEU A 208 9.69 12.04 7.68
CA LEU A 208 9.30 12.35 6.30
C LEU A 208 8.09 11.52 5.83
N GLY A 209 7.96 10.29 6.35
CA GLY A 209 6.90 9.35 6.00
C GLY A 209 5.61 9.53 6.81
N PHE A 210 5.69 10.05 8.02
CA PHE A 210 4.59 10.11 8.97
C PHE A 210 3.36 10.87 8.45
N PRO A 211 3.49 11.97 7.67
CA PRO A 211 2.33 12.60 7.03
C PRO A 211 1.57 11.64 6.10
N SER A 212 2.27 10.74 5.40
CA SER A 212 1.65 9.72 4.54
C SER A 212 0.92 8.66 5.37
N PHE A 213 1.47 8.28 6.53
CA PHE A 213 0.77 7.41 7.49
C PHE A 213 -0.51 8.07 7.99
N ILE A 214 -0.44 9.31 8.47
CA ILE A 214 -1.61 10.07 8.95
C ILE A 214 -2.68 10.13 7.86
N ARG A 215 -2.31 10.42 6.60
CA ARG A 215 -3.26 10.44 5.49
C ARG A 215 -4.00 9.10 5.33
N SER A 216 -3.29 7.98 5.39
CA SER A 216 -3.90 6.64 5.29
C SER A 216 -4.72 6.28 6.54
N ALA A 217 -4.26 6.68 7.73
CA ALA A 217 -4.98 6.49 8.99
C ALA A 217 -6.27 7.33 9.04
N MET A 218 -6.24 8.58 8.57
CA MET A 218 -7.41 9.42 8.42
C MET A 218 -8.40 8.82 7.42
N ALA A 219 -7.92 8.29 6.29
CA ALA A 219 -8.78 7.57 5.36
C ALA A 219 -9.47 6.36 6.05
N SER A 220 -8.72 5.60 6.85
CA SER A 220 -9.26 4.48 7.66
C SER A 220 -10.34 4.94 8.65
N VAL A 221 -10.11 6.03 9.38
CA VAL A 221 -11.07 6.62 10.33
C VAL A 221 -12.32 7.13 9.60
N ILE A 222 -12.14 7.82 8.47
CA ILE A 222 -13.26 8.31 7.65
C ILE A 222 -14.10 7.12 7.17
N THR A 223 -13.47 6.07 6.62
CA THR A 223 -14.17 4.84 6.21
C THR A 223 -14.92 4.18 7.38
N LEU A 224 -14.32 4.14 8.58
CA LEU A 224 -14.98 3.62 9.78
C LEU A 224 -16.23 4.43 10.16
N ILE A 225 -16.12 5.77 10.19
CA ILE A 225 -17.26 6.65 10.52
C ILE A 225 -18.37 6.44 9.49
N PHE A 226 -18.04 6.40 8.20
CA PHE A 226 -19.02 6.13 7.16
C PHE A 226 -19.69 4.76 7.30
N ASN A 227 -18.92 3.70 7.56
CA ASN A 227 -19.48 2.36 7.80
C ASN A 227 -20.48 2.37 8.97
N LYS A 228 -20.16 3.07 10.08
CA LYS A 228 -21.06 3.17 11.23
C LYS A 228 -22.31 4.00 10.94
N LEU A 229 -22.16 5.14 10.25
CA LEU A 229 -23.29 5.99 9.88
C LEU A 229 -24.25 5.28 8.93
N LEU A 230 -23.73 4.53 7.97
CA LEU A 230 -24.54 3.75 7.05
C LEU A 230 -25.30 2.62 7.74
N LEU A 231 -24.69 1.96 8.73
CA LEU A 231 -25.37 0.95 9.55
C LEU A 231 -26.48 1.55 10.42
N PHE A 232 -26.36 2.82 10.83
CA PHE A 232 -27.33 3.47 11.72
C PHE A 232 -28.48 4.16 10.97
N TYR A 233 -28.19 4.81 9.84
CA TYR A 233 -29.16 5.65 9.11
C TYR A 233 -29.66 5.04 7.79
N GLY A 234 -29.00 4.00 7.26
CA GLY A 234 -29.27 3.48 5.92
C GLY A 234 -29.91 2.10 5.89
N SER A 235 -30.60 1.80 4.78
CA SER A 235 -30.80 0.45 4.27
C SER A 235 -29.57 -0.01 3.46
N ASP A 236 -29.42 -1.32 3.23
CA ASP A 236 -28.33 -1.93 2.45
C ASP A 236 -28.08 -1.26 1.08
N MET A 237 -29.11 -0.60 0.52
CA MET A 237 -29.06 0.14 -0.75
C MET A 237 -28.12 1.37 -0.71
N TYR A 238 -28.06 2.12 0.40
CA TYR A 238 -27.20 3.30 0.52
C TYR A 238 -25.71 2.94 0.63
N ILE A 239 -25.42 1.80 1.26
CA ILE A 239 -24.06 1.24 1.33
C ILE A 239 -23.56 0.92 -0.09
N ALA A 240 -24.41 0.30 -0.91
CA ALA A 240 -24.09 -0.03 -2.30
C ALA A 240 -23.83 1.21 -3.16
N ILE A 241 -24.67 2.25 -3.06
CA ILE A 241 -24.51 3.52 -3.81
C ILE A 241 -23.20 4.21 -3.42
N MET A 242 -22.89 4.28 -2.13
CA MET A 242 -21.63 4.88 -1.66
C MET A 242 -20.41 4.09 -2.16
N GLY A 243 -20.47 2.77 -2.16
CA GLY A 243 -19.40 1.92 -2.67
C GLY A 243 -19.08 2.18 -4.14
N ILE A 244 -20.09 2.46 -4.97
CA ILE A 244 -19.91 2.87 -6.37
C ILE A 244 -19.26 4.27 -6.44
N GLY A 245 -19.78 5.24 -5.67
CA GLY A 245 -19.23 6.60 -5.64
C GLY A 245 -17.76 6.66 -5.22
N LEU A 246 -17.38 5.95 -4.15
CA LEU A 246 -15.98 5.86 -3.71
C LEU A 246 -15.07 5.23 -4.77
N ARG A 247 -15.56 4.23 -5.51
CA ARG A 247 -14.81 3.61 -6.61
C ARG A 247 -14.59 4.58 -7.76
N MET A 248 -15.61 5.35 -8.15
CA MET A 248 -15.47 6.38 -9.17
C MET A 248 -14.44 7.44 -8.76
N ILE A 249 -14.53 7.95 -7.52
CA ILE A 249 -13.55 8.90 -6.97
C ILE A 249 -12.15 8.28 -6.99
N SER A 250 -12.00 7.01 -6.61
CA SER A 250 -10.70 6.34 -6.59
C SER A 250 -10.07 6.21 -7.99
N MET A 251 -10.87 6.01 -9.03
CA MET A 251 -10.41 5.94 -10.42
C MET A 251 -9.84 7.29 -10.88
N ILE A 252 -10.51 8.39 -10.55
CA ILE A 252 -10.04 9.75 -10.85
C ILE A 252 -8.78 10.09 -10.04
N GLN A 253 -8.66 9.59 -8.80
CA GLN A 253 -7.48 9.82 -7.96
C GLN A 253 -6.22 9.07 -8.41
N MET A 254 -6.35 7.93 -9.10
CA MET A 254 -5.17 7.12 -9.48
C MET A 254 -4.16 7.87 -10.36
N PRO A 255 -4.55 8.56 -11.45
CA PRO A 255 -3.65 9.41 -12.21
C PRO A 255 -2.97 10.51 -11.37
N LEU A 256 -3.72 11.15 -10.47
CA LEU A 256 -3.22 12.22 -9.60
C LEU A 256 -2.15 11.70 -8.62
N ILE A 257 -2.36 10.51 -8.06
CA ILE A 257 -1.37 9.81 -7.22
C ILE A 257 -0.11 9.49 -8.05
N GLY A 258 -0.28 9.04 -9.29
CA GLY A 258 0.82 8.76 -10.21
C GLY A 258 1.70 9.99 -10.47
N ILE A 259 1.09 11.15 -10.76
CA ILE A 259 1.80 12.43 -10.92
C ILE A 259 2.53 12.80 -9.63
N THR A 260 1.86 12.68 -8.49
CA THR A 260 2.44 13.05 -7.19
C THR A 260 3.69 12.22 -6.86
N GLN A 261 3.66 10.91 -7.13
CA GLN A 261 4.78 10.00 -6.90
C GLN A 261 5.94 10.25 -7.89
N GLY A 262 5.65 10.56 -9.15
CA GLY A 262 6.67 10.96 -10.13
C GLY A 262 7.32 12.30 -9.76
N PHE A 263 6.50 13.27 -9.37
CA PHE A 263 6.92 14.59 -8.93
C PHE A 263 7.90 14.52 -7.74
N SER A 264 7.56 13.74 -6.69
CA SER A 264 8.38 13.67 -5.47
C SER A 264 9.79 13.15 -5.76
N THR A 265 9.92 12.17 -6.65
CA THR A 265 11.21 11.59 -7.06
C THR A 265 12.04 12.61 -7.84
N ILE A 266 11.46 13.24 -8.86
CA ILE A 266 12.16 14.20 -9.72
C ILE A 266 12.60 15.41 -8.89
N VAL A 267 11.74 15.92 -8.02
CA VAL A 267 12.08 17.05 -7.13
C VAL A 267 13.15 16.65 -6.13
N GLY A 268 13.03 15.48 -5.49
CA GLY A 268 14.03 14.99 -4.54
C GLY A 268 15.43 14.92 -5.16
N PHE A 269 15.54 14.41 -6.37
CA PHE A 269 16.81 14.32 -7.12
C PHE A 269 17.37 15.70 -7.47
N ASN A 270 16.57 16.58 -8.08
CA ASN A 270 17.01 17.91 -8.48
C ASN A 270 17.36 18.79 -7.27
N TYR A 271 16.61 18.66 -6.18
CA TYR A 271 16.90 19.35 -4.93
C TYR A 271 18.22 18.86 -4.33
N GLY A 272 18.47 17.54 -4.33
CA GLY A 272 19.75 16.96 -3.93
C GLY A 272 20.92 17.49 -4.78
N ALA A 273 20.73 17.62 -6.09
CA ALA A 273 21.71 18.18 -7.03
C ALA A 273 21.85 19.71 -6.98
N LYS A 274 21.14 20.40 -6.07
CA LYS A 274 21.06 21.89 -5.99
C LYS A 274 20.55 22.57 -7.27
N LEU A 275 19.81 21.85 -8.12
CA LEU A 275 19.22 22.35 -9.37
C LEU A 275 17.85 22.99 -9.12
N TYR A 276 17.79 24.02 -8.27
CA TYR A 276 16.53 24.67 -7.86
C TYR A 276 15.67 25.22 -9.01
N PRO A 277 16.22 25.75 -10.11
CA PRO A 277 15.41 26.16 -11.26
C PRO A 277 14.61 25.00 -11.86
N ARG A 278 15.21 23.80 -11.90
CA ARG A 278 14.52 22.59 -12.36
C ARG A 278 13.43 22.15 -11.39
N VAL A 279 13.64 22.29 -10.08
CA VAL A 279 12.60 22.04 -9.07
C VAL A 279 11.36 22.90 -9.31
N LYS A 280 11.53 24.21 -9.53
CA LYS A 280 10.40 25.12 -9.83
C LYS A 280 9.69 24.76 -11.13
N LYS A 281 10.43 24.37 -12.18
CA LYS A 281 9.85 23.93 -13.46
C LYS A 281 9.00 22.66 -13.28
N VAL A 282 9.53 21.68 -12.57
CA VAL A 282 8.85 20.40 -12.31
C VAL A 282 7.60 20.61 -11.45
N LEU A 283 7.65 21.48 -10.45
CA LEU A 283 6.47 21.87 -9.66
C LEU A 283 5.38 22.49 -10.53
N ARG A 284 5.74 23.45 -11.39
CA ARG A 284 4.76 24.08 -12.30
C ARG A 284 4.12 23.06 -13.23
N MET A 285 4.91 22.18 -13.84
CA MET A 285 4.38 21.12 -14.71
C MET A 285 3.45 20.17 -13.95
N ALA A 286 3.84 19.73 -12.75
CA ALA A 286 3.03 18.84 -11.93
C ALA A 286 1.69 19.49 -11.57
N VAL A 287 1.67 20.75 -11.17
CA VAL A 287 0.43 21.48 -10.85
C VAL A 287 -0.46 21.60 -12.09
N VAL A 288 0.07 22.03 -13.23
CA VAL A 288 -0.71 22.18 -14.48
C VAL A 288 -1.35 20.86 -14.90
N TRP A 289 -0.58 19.77 -14.95
CA TRP A 289 -1.13 18.46 -15.33
C TRP A 289 -2.12 17.91 -14.31
N THR A 290 -1.89 18.15 -13.01
CA THR A 290 -2.83 17.76 -11.95
C THR A 290 -4.15 18.49 -12.10
N VAL A 291 -4.13 19.80 -12.38
CA VAL A 291 -5.34 20.61 -12.59
C VAL A 291 -6.08 20.19 -13.84
N ILE A 292 -5.38 19.94 -14.96
CA ILE A 292 -6.02 19.47 -16.20
C ILE A 292 -6.72 18.13 -15.98
N ILE A 293 -6.04 17.17 -15.37
CA ILE A 293 -6.62 15.84 -15.13
C ILE A 293 -7.79 15.91 -14.13
N ALA A 294 -7.64 16.67 -13.05
CA ALA A 294 -8.69 16.84 -12.06
C ALA A 294 -9.89 17.66 -12.57
N GLY A 295 -9.70 18.50 -13.60
CA GLY A 295 -10.79 19.27 -14.22
C GLY A 295 -11.55 18.50 -15.31
N VAL A 296 -10.91 17.50 -15.94
CA VAL A 296 -11.52 16.65 -16.97
C VAL A 296 -12.22 15.43 -16.38
N GLY A 297 -11.72 14.89 -15.26
CA GLY A 297 -12.27 13.73 -14.56
C GLY A 297 -13.27 14.10 -13.48
#